data_AF-A0A8X7PT13-F1
#
_entry.id   AF-A0A8X7PT13-F1
#
_cell.length_a   1.000
_cell.length_b   1.000
_cell.length_c   1.000
_cell.angle_alpha   90.00
_cell.angle_beta   90.00
_cell.angle_gamma   90.00
#
_symmetry.space_group_name_H-M   'P 1'
#
loop_
_entity.id
_entity.type
_entity.pdbx_description
1 polymer ?
#
loop_
_entity_poly.entity_id
_entity_poly.type
_entity_poly.pdbx_seq_one_letter_code
_entity_poly.pdbx_strand_id
1 'polypeptide(L)'
;MVIRSVDLRSDTVTRPTDAMRKAMASAEVDDDILGYDPTARHLEEEMAKMTVRGSEVILGDNSHIHVYENGGISTIGGVHPKTIKNEEDGTMDLGDIEAAIRDPKGSTLSIYKVDLLGEHTRQALGVPVHRLVEAADSVSVCLSKGLGAPVGTVIVGSHTFIEKAKTLRKTLGGGMRQIGVLCAAALVALQENLPKLQFDHKKAKLLAEGLNQMKGIRINVAAVETNMIFMDMEDGSKLTAEKLRKSLTECGILVLPGNSSRIRMVIYHHITSDVHYTLSCLQQAGQAIHEPNRN
;
A
#
# COMPACT_ATOMS: atom_id res chain seq x y z
N MET A 1 -18.87 25.40 10.87
CA MET A 1 -17.44 25.52 10.56
C MET A 1 -17.00 24.17 10.03
N VAL A 2 -16.57 24.06 8.77
CA VAL A 2 -16.04 22.77 8.26
C VAL A 2 -14.72 22.54 8.98
N ILE A 3 -14.67 21.56 9.88
CA ILE A 3 -13.42 21.15 10.51
C ILE A 3 -12.51 20.64 9.39
N ARG A 4 -11.33 21.27 9.23
CA ARG A 4 -10.30 20.79 8.31
C ARG A 4 -9.98 19.34 8.70
N SER A 5 -10.20 18.40 7.79
CA SER A 5 -9.96 16.97 8.06
C SER A 5 -8.71 16.50 7.34
N VAL A 6 -7.77 15.95 8.11
CA VAL A 6 -6.52 15.35 7.62
C VAL A 6 -6.59 13.86 7.92
N ASP A 7 -6.70 13.04 6.88
CA ASP A 7 -6.79 11.59 7.05
C ASP A 7 -5.42 10.95 6.83
N LEU A 8 -4.85 10.38 7.88
CA LEU A 8 -3.55 9.72 7.87
C LEU A 8 -3.69 8.22 8.16
N ARG A 9 -4.90 7.65 8.06
CA ARG A 9 -5.15 6.24 8.39
C ARG A 9 -4.49 5.28 7.39
N SER A 10 -4.60 5.62 6.11
CA SER A 10 -4.18 4.77 4.99
C SER A 10 -4.19 5.58 3.70
N ASP A 11 -3.30 5.29 2.78
CA ASP A 11 -3.33 5.83 1.42
C ASP A 11 -4.45 5.22 0.57
N THR A 12 -5.18 4.22 1.06
CA THR A 12 -6.42 3.71 0.43
C THR A 12 -7.57 4.74 0.45
N VAL A 13 -7.47 5.79 1.26
CA VAL A 13 -8.51 6.84 1.35
C VAL A 13 -8.35 7.92 0.27
N THR A 14 -7.38 7.76 -0.63
CA THR A 14 -7.24 8.60 -1.82
C THR A 14 -8.53 8.64 -2.62
N ARG A 15 -8.75 9.78 -3.27
CA ARG A 15 -9.94 10.07 -4.06
C ARG A 15 -9.48 10.47 -5.46
N PRO A 16 -10.26 10.16 -6.51
CA PRO A 16 -9.90 10.56 -7.87
C PRO A 16 -9.71 12.07 -7.98
N THR A 17 -8.60 12.48 -8.61
CA THR A 17 -8.35 13.88 -8.98
C THR A 17 -9.35 14.34 -10.04
N ASP A 18 -9.44 15.65 -10.28
CA ASP A 18 -10.30 16.17 -11.34
C ASP A 18 -9.88 15.67 -12.73
N ALA A 19 -8.58 15.48 -12.97
CA ALA A 19 -8.07 14.88 -14.19
C ALA A 19 -8.53 13.42 -14.34
N MET A 20 -8.46 12.62 -13.27
CA MET A 20 -9.00 11.26 -13.27
C MET A 20 -10.50 11.26 -13.52
N ARG A 21 -11.27 12.14 -12.88
CA ARG A 21 -12.72 12.25 -13.07
C ARG A 21 -13.08 12.58 -14.51
N LYS A 22 -12.36 13.50 -15.13
CA LYS A 22 -12.52 13.84 -16.55
C LYS A 22 -12.19 12.64 -17.44
N ALA A 23 -11.08 11.95 -17.19
CA ALA A 23 -10.68 10.78 -17.95
C ALA A 23 -11.71 9.64 -17.84
N MET A 24 -12.24 9.38 -16.63
CA MET A 24 -13.33 8.41 -16.44
C MET A 24 -14.58 8.80 -17.25
N ALA A 25 -14.94 10.09 -17.23
CA ALA A 25 -16.13 10.59 -17.93
C ALA A 25 -15.99 10.53 -19.46
N SER A 26 -14.77 10.60 -20.00
CA SER A 26 -14.47 10.56 -21.43
C SER A 26 -13.95 9.22 -21.92
N ALA A 27 -13.94 8.18 -21.09
CA ALA A 27 -13.34 6.89 -21.44
C ALA A 27 -14.12 6.21 -22.58
N GLU A 28 -13.40 5.74 -23.60
CA GLU A 28 -13.95 4.79 -24.56
C GLU A 28 -14.03 3.41 -23.91
N VAL A 29 -15.21 2.79 -23.95
CA VAL A 29 -15.48 1.54 -23.23
C VAL A 29 -16.22 0.55 -24.11
N ASP A 30 -15.99 -0.73 -23.85
CA ASP A 30 -16.72 -1.84 -24.47
C ASP A 30 -16.75 -3.03 -23.50
N ASP A 31 -17.15 -4.21 -23.94
CA ASP A 31 -17.22 -5.41 -23.11
C ASP A 31 -15.84 -6.08 -22.92
N ASP A 32 -15.25 -5.94 -21.73
CA ASP A 32 -13.99 -6.60 -21.34
C ASP A 32 -14.07 -8.13 -21.35
N ILE A 33 -15.25 -8.72 -21.13
CA ILE A 33 -15.40 -10.19 -21.20
C ILE A 33 -15.22 -10.69 -22.65
N LEU A 34 -15.59 -9.86 -23.63
CA LEU A 34 -15.36 -10.15 -25.04
C LEU A 34 -13.95 -9.71 -25.50
N GLY A 35 -13.19 -9.03 -24.63
CA GLY A 35 -11.84 -8.54 -24.91
C GLY A 35 -11.79 -7.26 -25.75
N TYR A 36 -12.90 -6.51 -25.83
CA TYR A 36 -13.01 -5.37 -26.75
C TYR A 36 -12.86 -4.00 -26.08
N ASP A 37 -12.82 -3.90 -24.74
CA ASP A 37 -12.66 -2.62 -24.07
C ASP A 37 -11.27 -1.99 -24.40
N PRO A 38 -11.22 -0.88 -25.15
CA PRO A 38 -9.96 -0.33 -25.66
C PRO A 38 -9.13 0.30 -24.55
N THR A 39 -9.76 0.92 -23.56
CA THR A 39 -9.07 1.54 -22.43
C THR A 39 -8.49 0.50 -21.48
N ALA A 40 -9.22 -0.61 -21.27
CA ALA A 40 -8.70 -1.75 -20.50
C ALA A 40 -7.46 -2.35 -21.16
N ARG A 41 -7.51 -2.60 -22.46
CA ARG A 41 -6.35 -3.09 -23.23
C ARG A 41 -5.14 -2.18 -23.12
N HIS A 42 -5.33 -0.87 -23.24
CA HIS A 42 -4.21 0.08 -23.11
C HIS A 42 -3.54 0.00 -21.74
N LEU A 43 -4.33 -0.10 -20.66
CA LEU A 43 -3.77 -0.32 -19.31
C LEU A 43 -3.05 -1.67 -19.20
N GLU A 44 -3.62 -2.75 -19.74
CA GLU A 44 -2.96 -4.08 -19.75
C GLU A 44 -1.62 -4.04 -20.50
N GLU A 45 -1.56 -3.39 -21.67
CA GLU A 45 -0.34 -3.24 -22.49
C GLU A 45 0.76 -2.46 -21.78
N GLU A 46 0.40 -1.38 -21.07
CA GLU A 46 1.38 -0.61 -20.27
C GLU A 46 1.94 -1.43 -19.10
N MET A 47 1.09 -2.23 -18.45
CA MET A 47 1.49 -3.06 -17.32
C MET A 47 2.26 -4.31 -17.76
N ALA A 48 1.95 -4.88 -18.93
CA ALA A 48 2.55 -6.10 -19.49
C ALA A 48 4.05 -6.02 -19.80
N LYS A 49 4.67 -4.85 -19.66
CA LYS A 49 6.12 -4.65 -19.83
C LYS A 49 6.96 -5.36 -18.72
N MET A 50 6.37 -6.17 -17.84
CA MET A 50 6.99 -6.82 -16.67
C MET A 50 6.53 -8.29 -16.51
N THR A 51 7.31 -9.35 -16.82
CA THR A 51 6.76 -10.74 -16.77
C THR A 51 7.78 -11.85 -16.44
N VAL A 52 7.41 -12.89 -15.64
CA VAL A 52 7.76 -14.35 -15.82
C VAL A 52 6.79 -15.38 -15.13
N ARG A 53 7.13 -16.51 -14.43
CA ARG A 53 6.23 -17.70 -14.22
C ARG A 53 6.53 -18.71 -13.05
N GLY A 54 5.53 -19.20 -12.25
CA GLY A 54 5.61 -20.57 -11.62
C GLY A 54 4.57 -20.99 -10.53
N SER A 55 4.67 -22.10 -9.72
CA SER A 55 3.67 -22.65 -8.70
C SER A 55 4.23 -23.09 -7.29
N GLU A 56 3.49 -23.01 -6.16
CA GLU A 56 3.86 -23.16 -4.69
C GLU A 56 4.43 -21.91 -4.00
N VAL A 57 3.74 -21.42 -2.94
CA VAL A 57 4.01 -20.12 -2.30
C VAL A 57 4.73 -20.24 -0.96
N ILE A 58 6.04 -20.00 -1.01
CA ILE A 58 6.83 -19.58 0.14
C ILE A 58 6.61 -18.08 0.33
N LEU A 59 6.23 -17.67 1.54
CA LEU A 59 5.90 -16.28 1.86
C LEU A 59 6.24 -15.96 3.31
N GLY A 60 6.47 -14.68 3.59
CA GLY A 60 6.77 -14.23 4.94
C GLY A 60 5.57 -14.36 5.88
N ASP A 61 5.82 -14.74 7.13
CA ASP A 61 4.80 -14.89 8.17
C ASP A 61 4.05 -13.59 8.51
N ASN A 62 4.63 -12.43 8.20
CA ASN A 62 4.00 -11.11 8.33
C ASN A 62 3.47 -10.55 6.99
N SER A 63 3.51 -11.33 5.91
CA SER A 63 3.06 -10.88 4.60
C SER A 63 1.54 -10.66 4.53
N HIS A 64 1.11 -9.72 3.68
CA HIS A 64 -0.31 -9.39 3.53
C HIS A 64 -1.16 -10.57 3.05
N ILE A 65 -0.60 -11.40 2.16
CA ILE A 65 -1.24 -12.63 1.67
C ILE A 65 -1.57 -13.57 2.84
N HIS A 66 -0.67 -13.67 3.82
CA HIS A 66 -0.87 -14.54 4.98
C HIS A 66 -1.88 -13.97 5.96
N VAL A 67 -1.66 -12.72 6.39
CA VAL A 67 -2.33 -12.15 7.57
C VAL A 67 -3.68 -11.52 7.23
N TYR A 68 -3.79 -10.86 6.07
CA TYR A 68 -4.90 -9.93 5.79
C TYR A 68 -5.81 -10.35 4.62
N GLU A 69 -5.51 -11.46 3.93
CA GLU A 69 -6.30 -11.97 2.81
C GLU A 69 -7.16 -13.18 3.18
N ASN A 70 -7.43 -13.34 4.48
CA ASN A 70 -8.36 -14.31 5.05
C ASN A 70 -8.10 -15.75 4.58
N GLY A 71 -6.83 -16.10 4.37
CA GLY A 71 -6.41 -17.42 3.89
C GLY A 71 -6.93 -17.78 2.49
N GLY A 72 -7.24 -16.80 1.63
CA GLY A 72 -7.79 -17.02 0.29
C GLY A 72 -6.96 -17.97 -0.58
N ILE A 73 -5.63 -17.93 -0.47
CA ILE A 73 -4.73 -18.84 -1.18
C ILE A 73 -5.00 -20.32 -0.84
N SER A 74 -5.37 -20.61 0.41
CA SER A 74 -5.69 -21.97 0.87
C SER A 74 -7.14 -22.33 0.59
N THR A 75 -8.08 -21.44 0.91
CA THR A 75 -9.52 -21.73 0.88
C THR A 75 -10.11 -21.72 -0.52
N ILE A 76 -9.60 -20.85 -1.40
CA ILE A 76 -10.09 -20.68 -2.77
C ILE A 76 -9.06 -21.24 -3.76
N GLY A 77 -7.78 -20.95 -3.54
CA GLY A 77 -6.71 -21.38 -4.44
C GLY A 77 -6.33 -22.86 -4.30
N GLY A 78 -6.70 -23.50 -3.18
CA GLY A 78 -6.23 -24.86 -2.87
C GLY A 78 -4.71 -24.95 -2.73
N VAL A 79 -4.04 -23.82 -2.50
CA VAL A 79 -2.59 -23.71 -2.39
C VAL A 79 -2.18 -23.72 -0.93
N HIS A 80 -1.23 -24.58 -0.57
CA HIS A 80 -0.69 -24.60 0.78
C HIS A 80 0.38 -23.51 0.95
N PRO A 81 0.23 -22.55 1.88
CA PRO A 81 1.30 -21.62 2.21
C PRO A 81 2.42 -22.33 2.97
N LYS A 82 3.67 -21.98 2.65
CA LYS A 82 4.82 -22.29 3.51
C LYS A 82 5.36 -20.96 4.04
N THR A 83 5.03 -20.65 5.29
CA THR A 83 5.52 -19.43 5.92
C THR A 83 6.95 -19.58 6.39
N ILE A 84 7.74 -18.53 6.19
CA ILE A 84 9.06 -18.35 6.80
C ILE A 84 9.10 -17.00 7.52
N LYS A 85 10.04 -16.82 8.44
CA LYS A 85 10.14 -15.62 9.26
C LYS A 85 10.51 -14.41 8.38
N ASN A 86 9.79 -13.30 8.53
CA ASN A 86 10.26 -12.01 8.02
C ASN A 86 11.35 -11.42 8.94
N GLU A 87 12.38 -10.85 8.33
CA GLU A 87 13.31 -9.95 9.02
C GLU A 87 12.67 -8.58 9.27
N GLU A 88 13.31 -7.74 10.10
CA GLU A 88 12.73 -6.44 10.50
C GLU A 88 12.48 -5.49 9.31
N ASP A 89 13.28 -5.60 8.25
CA ASP A 89 13.15 -4.84 7.00
C ASP A 89 12.13 -5.46 6.02
N GLY A 90 11.47 -6.55 6.42
CA GLY A 90 10.51 -7.29 5.61
C GLY A 90 11.11 -8.28 4.62
N THR A 91 12.45 -8.38 4.54
CA THR A 91 13.12 -9.43 3.75
C THR A 91 12.94 -10.81 4.41
N MET A 92 13.40 -11.85 3.71
CA MET A 92 13.42 -13.22 4.20
C MET A 92 14.82 -13.77 3.94
N ASP A 93 15.35 -14.53 4.90
CA ASP A 93 16.66 -15.15 4.74
C ASP A 93 16.65 -16.15 3.57
N LEU A 94 17.66 -16.07 2.70
CA LEU A 94 17.74 -16.93 1.51
C LEU A 94 17.94 -18.40 1.87
N GLY A 95 18.68 -18.70 2.95
CA GLY A 95 18.86 -20.06 3.43
C GLY A 95 17.55 -20.65 3.96
N ASP A 96 16.74 -19.85 4.65
CA ASP A 96 15.40 -20.26 5.09
C ASP A 96 14.44 -20.47 3.92
N ILE A 97 14.53 -19.66 2.86
CA ILE A 97 13.79 -19.88 1.61
C ILE A 97 14.22 -21.20 0.98
N GLU A 98 15.52 -21.43 0.79
CA GLU A 98 16.07 -22.64 0.19
C GLU A 98 15.66 -23.89 0.98
N ALA A 99 15.75 -23.85 2.30
CA ALA A 99 15.33 -24.94 3.18
C ALA A 99 13.82 -25.21 3.16
N ALA A 100 13.02 -24.21 2.78
CA ALA A 100 11.56 -24.35 2.67
C ALA A 100 11.10 -25.01 1.35
N ILE A 101 11.97 -25.10 0.35
CA ILE A 101 11.70 -25.74 -0.96
C ILE A 101 11.58 -27.26 -0.77
N ARG A 102 10.39 -27.82 -1.04
CA ARG A 102 10.13 -29.27 -0.86
C ARG A 102 10.58 -30.12 -2.04
N ASP A 103 10.45 -29.60 -3.26
CA ASP A 103 10.91 -30.26 -4.49
C ASP A 103 11.57 -29.24 -5.43
N PRO A 104 12.91 -29.27 -5.60
CA PRO A 104 13.62 -28.37 -6.50
C PRO A 104 13.14 -28.42 -7.95
N LYS A 105 12.43 -29.48 -8.36
CA LYS A 105 11.89 -29.67 -9.71
C LYS A 105 10.38 -29.39 -9.80
N GLY A 106 9.68 -29.24 -8.67
CA GLY A 106 8.22 -29.19 -8.58
C GLY A 106 7.63 -27.98 -7.85
N SER A 107 8.45 -27.16 -7.20
CA SER A 107 8.04 -25.97 -6.45
C SER A 107 8.70 -24.70 -7.02
N THR A 108 7.90 -23.71 -7.36
CA THR A 108 8.25 -22.46 -8.05
C THR A 108 7.16 -21.36 -7.99
N LEU A 109 6.49 -20.96 -6.90
CA LEU A 109 5.71 -19.69 -6.93
C LEU A 109 5.99 -18.84 -5.73
N SER A 110 7.09 -18.13 -5.79
CA SER A 110 7.16 -16.90 -5.04
C SER A 110 6.19 -15.90 -5.71
N ILE A 111 4.93 -15.85 -5.25
CA ILE A 111 4.14 -14.62 -5.44
C ILE A 111 4.85 -13.58 -4.58
N TYR A 112 5.80 -12.87 -5.17
CA TYR A 112 6.23 -11.61 -4.63
C TYR A 112 5.07 -10.66 -4.87
N LYS A 113 4.20 -10.53 -3.87
CA LYS A 113 3.24 -9.44 -3.84
C LYS A 113 4.02 -8.16 -3.62
N VAL A 114 4.53 -7.64 -4.71
CA VAL A 114 4.98 -6.27 -4.81
C VAL A 114 3.69 -5.45 -4.92
N ASP A 115 2.99 -5.30 -3.78
CA ASP A 115 1.98 -4.26 -3.56
C ASP A 115 2.61 -2.90 -3.95
N LEU A 116 1.88 -1.78 -3.85
CA LEU A 116 2.41 -0.41 -4.11
C LEU A 116 3.84 -0.12 -3.60
N LEU A 117 4.32 -0.92 -2.65
CA LEU A 117 5.73 -1.21 -2.39
C LEU A 117 6.63 -1.18 -3.64
N GLY A 118 6.36 -1.81 -4.77
CA GLY A 118 7.30 -1.79 -5.91
C GLY A 118 7.62 -0.39 -6.43
N GLU A 119 6.61 0.47 -6.41
CA GLU A 119 6.72 1.82 -6.89
C GLU A 119 7.21 2.78 -5.80
N HIS A 120 6.76 2.60 -4.56
CA HIS A 120 7.35 3.31 -3.42
C HIS A 120 8.82 2.91 -3.22
N THR A 121 9.16 1.63 -3.29
CA THR A 121 10.51 1.06 -3.24
C THR A 121 11.33 1.52 -4.43
N ARG A 122 10.78 1.60 -5.66
CA ARG A 122 11.48 2.26 -6.78
C ARG A 122 11.85 3.68 -6.43
N GLN A 123 10.90 4.46 -5.92
CA GLN A 123 11.12 5.88 -5.63
C GLN A 123 12.08 6.07 -4.44
N ALA A 124 12.05 5.17 -3.46
CA ALA A 124 12.93 5.18 -2.30
C ALA A 124 14.36 4.72 -2.64
N LEU A 125 14.50 3.62 -3.39
CA LEU A 125 15.81 3.04 -3.76
C LEU A 125 16.44 3.68 -5.01
N GLY A 126 15.66 4.41 -5.81
CA GLY A 126 16.10 4.93 -7.11
C GLY A 126 16.31 3.85 -8.18
N VAL A 127 15.82 2.63 -7.95
CA VAL A 127 16.01 1.47 -8.85
C VAL A 127 14.79 1.31 -9.77
N PRO A 128 14.95 1.25 -11.10
CA PRO A 128 13.82 1.08 -12.03
C PRO A 128 12.95 -0.15 -11.69
N VAL A 129 11.62 -0.07 -11.86
CA VAL A 129 10.69 -1.18 -11.51
C VAL A 129 11.12 -2.50 -12.15
N HIS A 130 11.53 -2.48 -13.43
CA HIS A 130 11.92 -3.70 -14.14
C HIS A 130 13.09 -4.45 -13.48
N ARG A 131 13.99 -3.74 -12.77
CA ARG A 131 15.08 -4.35 -11.99
C ARG A 131 14.57 -4.92 -10.67
N LEU A 132 13.61 -4.27 -10.02
CA LEU A 132 13.02 -4.73 -8.76
C LEU A 132 12.20 -6.01 -8.94
N VAL A 133 11.56 -6.17 -10.09
CA VAL A 133 10.69 -7.30 -10.40
C VAL A 133 11.35 -8.35 -11.29
N GLU A 134 12.64 -8.19 -11.61
CA GLU A 134 13.38 -9.09 -12.52
C GLU A 134 13.36 -10.54 -12.03
N ALA A 135 13.44 -10.75 -10.71
CA ALA A 135 13.41 -12.06 -10.08
C ALA A 135 11.98 -12.57 -9.80
N ALA A 136 10.94 -11.79 -10.11
CA ALA A 136 9.56 -12.13 -9.80
C ALA A 136 8.84 -12.73 -11.01
N ASP A 137 8.19 -13.87 -10.79
CA ASP A 137 7.38 -14.53 -11.81
C ASP A 137 6.09 -13.77 -12.13
N SER A 138 5.42 -13.29 -11.09
CA SER A 138 4.23 -12.46 -11.25
C SER A 138 4.26 -11.33 -10.24
N VAL A 139 3.63 -10.23 -10.62
CA VAL A 139 3.60 -8.99 -9.85
C VAL A 139 2.16 -8.53 -9.73
N SER A 140 1.76 -8.08 -8.53
CA SER A 140 0.42 -7.54 -8.28
C SER A 140 0.51 -6.08 -7.86
N VAL A 141 0.19 -5.15 -8.76
CA VAL A 141 0.31 -3.72 -8.52
C VAL A 141 -1.06 -3.13 -8.17
N CYS A 142 -1.22 -2.62 -6.94
CA CYS A 142 -2.41 -1.85 -6.59
C CYS A 142 -2.43 -0.50 -7.32
N LEU A 143 -3.63 -0.03 -7.67
CA LEU A 143 -3.82 1.31 -8.25
C LEU A 143 -4.57 2.24 -7.30
N SER A 144 -5.27 1.66 -6.32
CA SER A 144 -6.19 2.35 -5.41
C SER A 144 -5.62 2.66 -4.03
N LYS A 145 -4.34 3.00 -3.98
CA LYS A 145 -3.64 3.47 -2.77
C LYS A 145 -2.95 4.81 -3.09
N GLY A 146 -1.67 5.00 -2.75
CA GLY A 146 -0.91 6.22 -3.07
C GLY A 146 -1.04 6.78 -4.50
N LEU A 147 -1.27 5.91 -5.51
CA LEU A 147 -1.53 6.32 -6.90
C LEU A 147 -2.88 7.05 -7.08
N GLY A 148 -3.89 6.74 -6.27
CA GLY A 148 -5.15 7.50 -6.23
C GLY A 148 -6.25 7.08 -7.19
N ALA A 149 -6.07 5.99 -7.97
CA ALA A 149 -7.18 5.44 -8.74
C ALA A 149 -8.31 5.00 -7.77
N PRO A 150 -9.59 5.10 -8.14
CA PRO A 150 -10.68 4.79 -7.22
C PRO A 150 -10.76 3.30 -6.87
N VAL A 151 -10.42 2.44 -7.82
CA VAL A 151 -10.52 0.98 -7.73
C VAL A 151 -9.41 0.39 -8.59
N GLY A 152 -8.90 -0.76 -8.20
CA GLY A 152 -8.17 -1.64 -9.12
C GLY A 152 -6.83 -2.11 -8.59
N THR A 153 -6.46 -3.28 -9.06
CA THR A 153 -5.14 -3.90 -8.95
C THR A 153 -4.89 -4.60 -10.27
N VAL A 154 -3.67 -4.53 -10.77
CA VAL A 154 -3.27 -5.22 -11.99
C VAL A 154 -2.30 -6.33 -11.62
N ILE A 155 -2.52 -7.53 -12.16
CA ILE A 155 -1.59 -8.64 -12.05
C ILE A 155 -0.85 -8.75 -13.38
N VAL A 156 0.47 -8.82 -13.33
CA VAL A 156 1.36 -8.94 -14.48
C VAL A 156 2.17 -10.23 -14.39
N GLY A 157 2.38 -10.90 -15.52
CA GLY A 157 3.12 -12.16 -15.62
C GLY A 157 3.11 -12.67 -17.06
N SER A 158 3.66 -13.87 -17.29
CA SER A 158 3.67 -14.47 -18.64
C SER A 158 2.26 -14.62 -19.25
N HIS A 159 2.16 -14.65 -20.58
CA HIS A 159 0.89 -14.87 -21.28
C HIS A 159 0.14 -16.12 -20.75
N THR A 160 0.84 -17.23 -20.58
CA THR A 160 0.23 -18.47 -20.04
C THR A 160 -0.28 -18.34 -18.61
N PHE A 161 0.36 -17.48 -17.80
CA PHE A 161 -0.10 -17.17 -16.45
C PHE A 161 -1.34 -16.27 -16.50
N ILE A 162 -1.33 -15.23 -17.34
CA ILE A 162 -2.46 -14.30 -17.47
C ILE A 162 -3.72 -14.99 -18.00
N GLU A 163 -3.62 -15.93 -18.94
CA GLU A 163 -4.78 -16.73 -19.40
C GLU A 163 -5.44 -17.51 -18.26
N LYS A 164 -4.64 -18.12 -17.38
CA LYS A 164 -5.13 -18.80 -16.17
C LYS A 164 -5.73 -17.81 -15.19
N ALA A 165 -5.07 -16.67 -14.98
CA ALA A 165 -5.56 -15.61 -14.10
C ALA A 165 -6.88 -15.02 -14.59
N LYS A 166 -7.07 -14.81 -15.90
CA LYS A 166 -8.34 -14.34 -16.51
C LYS A 166 -9.47 -15.36 -16.29
N THR A 167 -9.17 -16.65 -16.39
CA THR A 167 -10.12 -17.73 -16.08
C THR A 167 -10.54 -17.69 -14.61
N LEU A 168 -9.59 -17.62 -13.68
CA LEU A 168 -9.87 -17.51 -12.25
C LEU A 168 -10.62 -16.22 -11.91
N ARG A 169 -10.24 -15.08 -12.50
CA ARG A 169 -10.94 -13.79 -12.38
C ARG A 169 -12.41 -13.94 -12.75
N LYS A 170 -12.73 -14.70 -13.81
CA LYS A 170 -14.12 -14.95 -14.21
C LYS A 170 -14.86 -15.80 -13.17
N THR A 171 -14.24 -16.87 -12.68
CA THR A 171 -14.82 -17.77 -11.65
C THR A 171 -15.10 -17.06 -10.33
N LEU A 172 -14.20 -16.16 -9.92
CA LEU A 172 -14.30 -15.40 -8.67
C LEU A 172 -15.18 -14.13 -8.79
N GLY A 173 -15.79 -13.90 -9.95
CA GLY A 173 -16.70 -12.77 -10.16
C GLY A 173 -16.01 -11.42 -10.45
N GLY A 174 -14.70 -11.40 -10.71
CA GLY A 174 -13.95 -10.20 -11.06
C GLY A 174 -14.03 -9.79 -12.53
N GLY A 175 -14.70 -10.57 -13.37
CA GLY A 175 -14.91 -10.25 -14.78
C GLY A 175 -16.00 -9.19 -14.95
N MET A 176 -15.58 -7.93 -15.12
CA MET A 176 -16.44 -6.77 -15.36
C MET A 176 -16.71 -6.57 -16.87
N ARG A 177 -17.63 -5.66 -17.21
CA ARG A 177 -17.98 -5.31 -18.60
C ARG A 177 -17.21 -4.07 -19.03
N GLN A 178 -17.83 -2.89 -18.98
CA GLN A 178 -17.23 -1.60 -19.33
C GLN A 178 -16.26 -1.10 -18.25
N ILE A 179 -15.20 -1.87 -18.01
CA ILE A 179 -14.17 -1.58 -16.99
C ILE A 179 -13.27 -0.41 -17.39
N GLY A 180 -13.26 -0.03 -18.68
CA GLY A 180 -12.45 1.05 -19.22
C GLY A 180 -12.64 2.39 -18.50
N VAL A 181 -13.82 2.63 -17.92
CA VAL A 181 -14.05 3.79 -17.02
C VAL A 181 -13.02 3.81 -15.88
N LEU A 182 -12.82 2.69 -15.20
CA LEU A 182 -11.87 2.58 -14.08
C LEU A 182 -10.42 2.61 -14.57
N CYS A 183 -10.15 1.99 -15.72
CA CYS A 183 -8.83 1.96 -16.34
C CYS A 183 -8.36 3.37 -16.75
N ALA A 184 -9.26 4.24 -17.19
CA ALA A 184 -8.92 5.64 -17.51
C ALA A 184 -8.37 6.41 -16.29
N ALA A 185 -8.98 6.23 -15.11
CA ALA A 185 -8.46 6.82 -13.89
C ALA A 185 -7.08 6.26 -13.52
N ALA A 186 -6.86 4.97 -13.72
CA ALA A 186 -5.58 4.32 -13.45
C ALA A 186 -4.46 4.83 -14.37
N LEU A 187 -4.73 5.03 -15.66
CA LEU A 187 -3.77 5.59 -16.60
C LEU A 187 -3.35 7.00 -16.20
N VAL A 188 -4.30 7.86 -15.83
CA VAL A 188 -4.00 9.20 -15.29
C VAL A 188 -3.20 9.10 -13.98
N ALA A 189 -3.52 8.15 -13.11
CA ALA A 189 -2.79 7.93 -11.86
C ALA A 189 -1.31 7.59 -12.11
N LEU A 190 -1.04 6.70 -13.06
CA LEU A 190 0.33 6.32 -13.45
C LEU A 190 1.11 7.50 -14.06
N GLN A 191 0.45 8.39 -14.78
CA GLN A 191 1.10 9.56 -15.37
C GLN A 191 1.34 10.68 -14.36
N GLU A 192 0.33 11.04 -13.57
CA GLU A 192 0.36 12.23 -12.73
C GLU A 192 0.84 11.98 -11.31
N ASN A 193 0.49 10.83 -10.71
CA ASN A 193 0.68 10.60 -9.29
C ASN A 193 1.90 9.73 -8.99
N LEU A 194 2.40 8.96 -9.97
CA LEU A 194 3.62 8.19 -9.86
C LEU A 194 4.84 9.03 -9.42
N PRO A 195 5.09 10.23 -10.00
CA PRO A 195 6.21 11.07 -9.56
C PRO A 195 5.98 11.68 -8.18
N LYS A 196 4.72 11.79 -7.74
CA LYS A 196 4.35 12.42 -6.46
C LYS A 196 4.71 11.56 -5.24
N LEU A 197 4.84 10.25 -5.42
CA LEU A 197 5.16 9.32 -4.33
C LEU A 197 6.49 9.68 -3.63
N GLN A 198 7.48 10.17 -4.38
CA GLN A 198 8.74 10.64 -3.79
C GLN A 198 8.54 11.83 -2.83
N PHE A 199 7.60 12.72 -3.14
CA PHE A 199 7.25 13.82 -2.26
C PHE A 199 6.47 13.35 -1.03
N ASP A 200 5.66 12.31 -1.17
CA ASP A 200 4.98 11.67 -0.05
C ASP A 200 6.00 11.08 0.95
N HIS A 201 7.09 10.49 0.46
CA HIS A 201 8.19 10.00 1.30
C HIS A 201 8.89 11.13 2.05
N LYS A 202 9.24 12.21 1.34
CA LYS A 202 9.88 13.39 1.96
C LYS A 202 9.00 13.99 3.05
N LYS A 203 7.68 14.11 2.81
CA LYS A 203 6.71 14.59 3.81
C LYS A 203 6.59 13.64 5.00
N ALA A 204 6.58 12.31 4.77
CA ALA A 204 6.56 11.34 5.85
C ALA A 204 7.82 11.42 6.72
N LYS A 205 8.99 11.57 6.11
CA LYS A 205 10.25 11.78 6.83
C LYS A 205 10.24 13.05 7.67
N LEU A 206 9.83 14.17 7.07
CA LEU A 206 9.71 15.46 7.77
C LEU A 206 8.75 15.38 8.96
N LEU A 207 7.60 14.73 8.77
CA LEU A 207 6.64 14.52 9.85
C LEU A 207 7.25 13.65 10.95
N ALA A 208 7.91 12.54 10.61
CA ALA A 208 8.56 11.65 11.57
C ALA A 208 9.65 12.36 12.39
N GLU A 209 10.49 13.19 11.75
CA GLU A 209 11.52 14.00 12.41
C GLU A 209 10.92 15.00 13.40
N GLY A 210 9.85 15.70 13.02
CA GLY A 210 9.17 16.64 13.91
C GLY A 210 8.49 15.95 15.09
N LEU A 211 7.93 14.76 14.87
CA LEU A 211 7.29 13.97 15.92
C LEU A 211 8.28 13.36 16.91
N ASN A 212 9.47 12.97 16.46
CA ASN A 212 10.50 12.40 17.31
C ASN A 212 11.11 13.41 18.31
N GLN A 213 10.75 14.70 18.20
CA GLN A 213 11.12 15.75 19.16
C GLN A 213 10.14 15.85 20.34
N MET A 214 9.02 15.12 20.30
CA MET A 214 7.98 15.18 21.32
C MET A 214 8.25 14.18 22.47
N LYS A 215 7.98 14.59 23.71
CA LYS A 215 8.08 13.71 24.88
C LYS A 215 6.95 12.67 24.90
N GLY A 216 7.24 11.46 25.36
CA GLY A 216 6.25 10.39 25.50
C GLY A 216 5.99 9.60 24.21
N ILE A 217 6.73 9.89 23.13
CA ILE A 217 6.60 9.29 21.82
C ILE A 217 7.99 8.90 21.31
N ARG A 218 8.11 7.70 20.72
CA ARG A 218 9.31 7.21 20.07
C ARG A 218 9.01 6.87 18.62
N ILE A 219 9.83 7.38 17.70
CA ILE A 219 9.78 7.02 16.28
C ILE A 219 11.19 6.62 15.83
N ASN A 220 11.30 5.44 15.22
CA ASN A 220 12.53 5.10 14.50
C ASN A 220 12.53 5.84 13.16
N VAL A 221 13.06 7.07 13.16
CA VAL A 221 13.11 7.91 11.96
C VAL A 221 13.89 7.22 10.84
N ALA A 222 14.92 6.43 11.15
CA ALA A 222 15.71 5.72 10.14
C ALA A 222 14.85 4.70 9.36
N ALA A 223 13.91 4.03 10.04
CA ALA A 223 12.98 3.08 9.42
C ALA A 223 11.85 3.73 8.59
N VAL A 224 11.73 5.06 8.58
CA VAL A 224 10.81 5.79 7.70
C VAL A 224 11.46 5.97 6.33
N GLU A 225 11.32 4.95 5.48
CA GLU A 225 11.89 4.89 4.13
C GLU A 225 10.89 5.29 3.03
N THR A 226 9.59 5.10 3.29
CA THR A 226 8.52 5.37 2.33
C THR A 226 7.50 6.36 2.91
N ASN A 227 6.20 6.08 2.78
CA ASN A 227 5.12 6.98 3.17
C ASN A 227 4.45 6.60 4.50
N MET A 228 4.97 5.59 5.21
CA MET A 228 4.42 5.11 6.48
C MET A 228 5.29 5.56 7.66
N ILE A 229 4.64 5.94 8.74
CA ILE A 229 5.26 6.27 10.02
C ILE A 229 4.63 5.39 11.09
N PHE A 230 5.48 4.68 11.83
CA PHE A 230 5.09 3.93 13.01
C PHE A 230 5.55 4.68 14.25
N MET A 231 4.58 5.07 15.07
CA MET A 231 4.77 5.86 16.27
C MET A 231 4.48 5.00 17.49
N ASP A 232 5.49 4.76 18.31
CA ASP A 232 5.37 4.06 19.58
C ASP A 232 5.19 5.05 20.73
N MET A 233 4.34 4.71 21.70
CA MET A 233 4.31 5.43 22.98
C MET A 233 5.45 4.93 23.87
N GLU A 234 6.12 5.85 24.57
CA GLU A 234 7.19 5.48 25.50
C GLU A 234 6.65 4.74 26.73
N ASP A 235 7.37 3.73 27.20
CA ASP A 235 7.02 2.97 28.39
C ASP A 235 6.95 3.87 29.62
N GLY A 236 5.87 3.76 30.40
CA GLY A 236 5.64 4.59 31.59
C GLY A 236 5.11 6.01 31.29
N SER A 237 4.92 6.37 30.01
CA SER A 237 4.25 7.62 29.64
C SER A 237 2.76 7.58 30.04
N LYS A 238 2.24 8.71 30.54
CA LYS A 238 0.79 8.88 30.79
C LYS A 238 -0.02 8.99 29.49
N LEU A 239 0.68 9.21 28.37
CA LEU A 239 0.13 9.30 27.03
C LEU A 239 -0.06 7.89 26.47
N THR A 240 -1.30 7.50 26.20
CA THR A 240 -1.62 6.25 25.52
C THR A 240 -1.98 6.52 24.06
N ALA A 241 -1.82 5.51 23.20
CA ALA A 241 -2.18 5.61 21.78
C ALA A 241 -3.67 6.00 21.61
N GLU A 242 -4.55 5.49 22.47
CA GLU A 242 -5.97 5.83 22.46
C GLU A 242 -6.24 7.30 22.80
N LYS A 243 -5.64 7.83 23.86
CA LYS A 243 -5.79 9.24 24.25
C LYS A 243 -5.28 10.17 23.16
N LEU A 244 -4.10 9.88 22.62
CA LEU A 244 -3.52 10.67 21.53
C LEU A 244 -4.41 10.65 20.29
N ARG A 245 -4.91 9.48 19.90
CA ARG A 245 -5.86 9.34 18.78
C ARG A 245 -7.13 10.16 18.99
N LYS A 246 -7.68 10.17 20.22
CA LYS A 246 -8.87 10.96 20.55
C LYS A 246 -8.59 12.47 20.38
N SER A 247 -7.51 12.97 20.96
CA SER A 247 -7.11 14.37 20.82
C SER A 247 -6.83 14.77 19.37
N LEU A 248 -6.18 13.90 18.60
CA LEU A 248 -5.99 14.10 17.15
C LEU A 248 -7.32 14.21 16.41
N THR A 249 -8.29 13.35 16.74
CA THR A 249 -9.61 13.35 16.13
C THR A 249 -10.39 14.63 16.45
N GLU A 250 -10.26 15.16 17.66
CA GLU A 250 -10.84 16.45 18.08
C GLU A 250 -10.27 17.62 17.26
N CYS A 251 -9.02 17.53 16.82
CA CYS A 251 -8.38 18.45 15.89
C CYS A 251 -8.59 18.09 14.41
N GLY A 252 -9.44 17.13 14.08
CA GLY A 252 -9.74 16.73 12.69
C GLY A 252 -8.69 15.84 12.02
N ILE A 253 -7.72 15.30 12.77
CA ILE A 253 -6.69 14.39 12.26
C ILE A 253 -7.08 12.94 12.56
N LEU A 254 -7.17 12.12 11.52
CA LEU A 254 -7.52 10.71 11.63
C LEU A 254 -6.27 9.84 11.49
N VAL A 255 -6.05 8.90 12.41
CA VAL A 255 -4.91 7.97 12.38
C VAL A 255 -5.38 6.55 12.66
N LEU A 256 -4.62 5.55 12.22
CA LEU A 256 -4.95 4.14 12.43
C LEU A 256 -4.21 3.59 13.67
N PRO A 257 -4.89 2.88 14.58
CA PRO A 257 -4.19 2.16 15.65
C PRO A 257 -3.41 0.98 15.05
N GLY A 258 -2.15 0.82 15.46
CA GLY A 258 -1.34 -0.37 15.17
C GLY A 258 -1.55 -1.46 16.22
N ASN A 259 -1.37 -1.10 17.49
CA ASN A 259 -1.71 -1.91 18.67
C ASN A 259 -2.02 -0.98 19.86
N SER A 260 -2.06 -1.49 21.09
CA SER A 260 -2.37 -0.69 22.29
C SER A 260 -1.38 0.45 22.57
N SER A 261 -0.14 0.38 22.06
CA SER A 261 0.92 1.36 22.25
C SER A 261 1.48 1.95 20.96
N ARG A 262 0.93 1.58 19.78
CA ARG A 262 1.43 2.01 18.47
C ARG A 262 0.35 2.66 17.63
N ILE A 263 0.69 3.76 16.97
CA ILE A 263 -0.12 4.43 15.94
C ILE A 263 0.60 4.32 14.60
N ARG A 264 -0.17 4.04 13.54
CA ARG A 264 0.30 4.09 12.16
C ARG A 264 -0.28 5.31 11.46
N MET A 265 0.60 6.08 10.82
CA MET A 265 0.25 7.24 10.00
C MET A 265 0.76 7.00 8.57
N VAL A 266 -0.05 7.35 7.57
CA VAL A 266 0.28 7.16 6.15
C VAL A 266 0.10 8.49 5.41
N ILE A 267 1.15 8.91 4.70
CA ILE A 267 1.15 10.12 3.88
C ILE A 267 0.85 9.76 2.42
N TYR A 268 0.12 10.64 1.73
CA TYR A 268 -0.19 10.50 0.32
C TYR A 268 -0.46 11.88 -0.32
N HIS A 269 -0.63 11.92 -1.63
CA HIS A 269 -0.63 13.16 -2.41
C HIS A 269 -1.69 14.23 -2.04
N HIS A 270 -2.75 13.89 -1.29
CA HIS A 270 -3.71 14.88 -0.77
C HIS A 270 -3.23 15.61 0.49
N ILE A 271 -2.24 15.05 1.19
CA ILE A 271 -1.66 15.65 2.39
C ILE A 271 -0.64 16.69 1.93
N THR A 272 -1.00 17.97 1.97
CA THR A 272 -0.18 19.05 1.40
C THR A 272 0.50 19.87 2.49
N SER A 273 -0.06 21.03 2.84
CA SER A 273 0.39 21.87 3.96
C SER A 273 0.04 21.28 5.34
N ASP A 274 -0.58 20.11 5.37
CA ASP A 274 -1.11 19.49 6.58
C ASP A 274 -0.03 18.95 7.51
N VAL A 275 1.21 18.74 7.06
CA VAL A 275 2.31 18.26 7.92
C VAL A 275 2.55 19.19 9.12
N HIS A 276 2.65 20.49 8.89
CA HIS A 276 2.83 21.47 9.97
C HIS A 276 1.60 21.60 10.87
N TYR A 277 0.40 21.48 10.27
CA TYR A 277 -0.85 21.48 11.03
C TYR A 277 -0.91 20.25 11.96
N THR A 278 -0.58 19.07 11.44
CA THR A 278 -0.50 17.82 12.21
C THR A 278 0.50 17.92 13.36
N LEU A 279 1.69 18.47 13.12
CA LEU A 279 2.68 18.70 14.18
C LEU A 279 2.15 19.67 15.26
N SER A 280 1.48 20.75 14.86
CA SER A 280 0.92 21.74 15.79
C SER A 280 -0.17 21.13 16.69
N CYS A 281 -1.10 20.35 16.09
CA CYS A 281 -2.14 19.66 16.85
C CYS A 281 -1.56 18.62 17.81
N LEU A 282 -0.50 17.91 17.40
CA LEU A 282 0.18 16.93 18.24
C LEU A 282 0.90 17.58 19.42
N GLN A 283 1.56 18.72 19.21
CA GLN A 283 2.17 19.49 20.29
C GLN A 283 1.12 19.95 21.32
N GLN A 284 -0.04 20.42 20.86
CA GLN A 284 -1.16 20.80 21.73
C GLN A 284 -1.71 19.60 22.51
N ALA A 285 -1.89 18.45 21.86
CA ALA A 285 -2.33 17.23 22.52
C ALA A 285 -1.34 16.76 23.59
N GLY A 286 -0.03 16.80 23.31
CA GLY A 286 1.02 16.46 24.27
C GLY A 286 1.03 17.39 25.50
N GLN A 287 0.80 18.70 25.31
CA GLN A 287 0.72 19.67 26.40
C GLN A 287 -0.55 19.49 27.24
N ALA A 288 -1.71 19.30 26.61
CA ALA A 288 -2.99 19.10 27.29
C ALA A 288 -3.03 17.82 28.17
N ILE A 289 -2.20 16.83 27.85
CA ILE A 289 -2.10 15.57 28.60
C ILE A 289 -1.11 15.68 29.77
N HIS A 290 -0.31 16.75 29.82
CA HIS A 290 0.63 17.04 30.91
C HIS A 290 0.10 18.09 31.90
N GLU A 291 -0.93 18.86 31.56
CA GLU A 291 -1.61 19.70 32.54
C GLU A 291 -2.53 18.86 33.44
N PRO A 292 -2.44 18.98 34.78
CA PRO A 292 -3.43 18.39 35.67
C PRO A 292 -4.78 19.03 35.38
N ASN A 293 -5.84 18.22 35.32
CA ASN A 293 -7.23 18.67 35.19
C ASN A 293 -7.45 19.98 35.96
N ARG A 294 -7.68 21.08 35.22
CA ARG A 294 -8.24 22.28 35.85
C ARG A 294 -9.73 22.02 36.05
N ASN A 295 -10.04 21.72 37.31
CA ASN A 295 -11.34 21.64 37.99
C ASN A 295 -12.18 20.40 37.72
#